data_AF-A0A937W152-F1
#
_entry.id   AF-A0A937W152-F1
#
_cell.length_a   1.000
_cell.length_b   1.000
_cell.length_c   1.000
_cell.angle_alpha   90.00
_cell.angle_beta   90.00
_cell.angle_gamma   90.00
#
_symmetry.space_group_name_H-M   'P 1'
#
loop_
_entity.id
_entity.type
_entity.pdbx_description
1 polymer ?
#
loop_
_entity_poly.entity_id
_entity_poly.type
_entity_poly.pdbx_seq_one_letter_code
_entity_poly.pdbx_strand_id
1 'polypeptide(L)'
;MRVPGALLRQKEAAIVGRAEEVIAALLRMKEQVGAEDFLLLCHFEMPSLSGTEIEEQMCLFAEQVMPELRRACGGSPELPVSTVELVPRQPVYTS
;
A
#
# COMPACT_ATOMS: atom_id res chain seq x y z
N MET A 1 -14.27 -23.95 -4.41
CA MET A 1 -14.77 -23.27 -3.20
C MET A 1 -15.03 -21.81 -3.56
N ARG A 2 -16.27 -21.31 -3.45
CA ARG A 2 -16.61 -19.90 -3.74
C ARG A 2 -16.59 -19.11 -2.43
N VAL A 3 -15.73 -18.10 -2.34
CA VAL A 3 -15.72 -17.15 -1.22
C VAL A 3 -16.66 -16.00 -1.58
N PRO A 4 -17.65 -15.64 -0.73
CA PRO A 4 -18.53 -14.51 -1.01
C PRO A 4 -17.75 -13.19 -1.04
N GLY A 5 -18.01 -12.32 -2.02
CA GLY A 5 -17.33 -11.02 -2.14
C GLY A 5 -17.51 -10.11 -0.91
N ALA A 6 -18.62 -10.26 -0.19
CA ALA A 6 -18.84 -9.58 1.09
C ALA A 6 -17.84 -10.02 2.18
N LEU A 7 -17.44 -11.30 2.20
CA LEU A 7 -16.46 -11.82 3.15
C LEU A 7 -15.03 -11.34 2.82
N LEU A 8 -14.71 -11.18 1.54
CA LEU A 8 -13.43 -10.59 1.10
C LEU A 8 -13.34 -9.11 1.50
N ARG A 9 -14.42 -8.33 1.28
CA ARG A 9 -14.50 -6.93 1.74
C ARG A 9 -14.42 -6.81 3.27
N GLN A 10 -15.08 -7.71 3.99
CA GLN A 10 -15.06 -7.74 5.47
C GLN A 10 -13.67 -8.07 6.04
N LYS A 11 -12.85 -8.83 5.30
CA LYS A 11 -11.46 -9.15 5.66
C LYS A 11 -10.44 -8.15 5.11
N GLU A 12 -10.88 -7.06 4.48
CA GLU A 12 -10.05 -6.14 3.71
C GLU A 12 -9.17 -6.84 2.65
N ALA A 13 -9.58 -8.04 2.20
CA ALA A 13 -8.88 -8.83 1.19
C ALA A 13 -9.17 -8.34 -0.25
N ALA A 14 -10.13 -7.43 -0.41
CA ALA A 14 -10.42 -6.74 -1.67
C ALA A 14 -10.90 -5.31 -1.36
N ILE A 15 -10.16 -4.32 -1.87
CA ILE A 15 -10.47 -2.90 -1.70
C ILE A 15 -11.07 -2.40 -3.02
N VAL A 16 -12.30 -1.89 -2.98
CA VAL A 16 -13.01 -1.37 -4.15
C VAL A 16 -13.71 -0.08 -3.75
N GLY A 17 -13.46 0.99 -4.50
CA GLY A 17 -14.03 2.30 -4.25
C GLY A 17 -13.34 3.38 -5.08
N ARG A 18 -13.66 4.64 -4.78
CA ARG A 18 -12.95 5.80 -5.29
C ARG A 18 -11.55 5.88 -4.69
N ALA A 19 -10.66 6.67 -5.30
CA ALA A 19 -9.27 6.80 -4.87
C ALA A 19 -9.14 7.14 -3.38
N GLU A 20 -9.94 8.09 -2.88
CA GLU A 20 -9.93 8.49 -1.47
C GLU A 20 -10.36 7.37 -0.51
N GLU A 21 -11.27 6.50 -0.96
CA GLU A 21 -11.75 5.35 -0.17
C GLU A 21 -10.67 4.26 -0.11
N VAL A 22 -9.95 4.05 -1.22
CA VAL A 22 -8.81 3.14 -1.31
C VAL A 22 -7.65 3.63 -0.45
N ILE A 23 -7.28 4.91 -0.55
CA ILE A 23 -6.23 5.54 0.27
C ILE A 23 -6.55 5.36 1.76
N ALA A 24 -7.79 5.71 2.16
CA ALA A 24 -8.20 5.61 3.55
C ALA A 24 -8.15 4.16 4.06
N ALA A 25 -8.49 3.17 3.23
CA ALA A 25 -8.37 1.76 3.59
C ALA A 25 -6.90 1.35 3.82
N LEU A 26 -6.01 1.70 2.89
CA LEU A 26 -4.59 1.34 3.00
C LEU A 26 -3.90 2.00 4.20
N LEU A 27 -4.19 3.27 4.48
CA LEU A 27 -3.64 3.96 5.65
C LEU A 27 -4.19 3.40 6.97
N ARG A 28 -5.46 2.99 7.01
CA ARG A 28 -6.02 2.27 8.17
C ARG A 28 -5.32 0.93 8.39
N MET A 29 -5.05 0.17 7.33
CA MET A 29 -4.29 -1.09 7.43
C MET A 29 -2.89 -0.86 8.01
N LYS A 30 -2.17 0.18 7.54
CA LYS A 30 -0.87 0.56 8.07
C LYS A 30 -0.91 0.82 9.59
N GLU A 31 -1.89 1.59 10.03
CA GLU A 31 -2.09 1.94 11.44
C GLU A 31 -2.40 0.69 12.29
N GLN A 32 -3.26 -0.20 11.80
CA GLN A 32 -3.62 -1.43 12.52
C GLN A 32 -2.44 -2.38 12.71
N VAL A 33 -1.49 -2.40 11.77
CA VAL A 33 -0.26 -3.21 11.87
C VAL A 33 0.82 -2.49 12.71
N GLY A 34 0.64 -1.20 13.01
CA GLY A 34 1.58 -0.41 13.82
C GLY A 34 2.89 -0.09 13.10
N ALA A 35 2.86 -0.03 11.76
CA ALA A 35 4.05 0.20 10.94
C ALA A 35 4.22 1.69 10.59
N GLU A 36 5.47 2.17 10.60
CA GLU A 36 5.80 3.53 10.17
C GLU A 36 5.64 3.68 8.65
N ASP A 37 6.09 2.66 7.90
CA ASP A 37 5.95 2.49 6.45
C ASP A 37 5.29 1.14 6.10
N PHE A 38 5.00 0.88 4.81
CA PHE A 38 4.59 -0.45 4.36
C PHE A 38 4.94 -0.73 2.90
N LEU A 39 5.30 -1.99 2.62
CA LEU A 39 5.44 -2.50 1.26
C LEU A 39 4.07 -2.93 0.73
N LEU A 40 3.63 -2.33 -0.38
CA LEU A 40 2.35 -2.63 -1.00
C LEU A 40 2.51 -3.48 -2.25
N LEU A 41 1.88 -4.65 -2.26
CA LEU A 41 1.71 -5.49 -3.44
C LEU A 41 0.21 -5.57 -3.79
N CYS A 42 -0.17 -5.04 -4.94
CA CYS A 42 -1.56 -5.04 -5.40
C CYS A 42 -1.75 -5.95 -6.60
N HIS A 43 -2.87 -6.68 -6.60
CA HIS A 43 -3.41 -7.33 -7.80
C HIS A 43 -4.69 -6.61 -8.22
N PHE A 44 -4.74 -6.18 -9.48
CA PHE A 44 -5.89 -5.48 -10.05
C PHE A 44 -6.75 -6.51 -10.75
N GLU A 45 -7.88 -6.85 -10.14
CA GLU A 45 -8.82 -7.82 -10.70
C GLU A 45 -10.27 -7.45 -10.38
N MET A 46 -11.14 -7.69 -11.35
CA MET A 46 -12.57 -7.79 -11.11
C MET A 46 -13.16 -8.74 -12.15
N PRO A 47 -14.15 -9.58 -11.78
CA PRO A 47 -14.80 -10.45 -12.75
C PRO A 47 -15.34 -9.64 -13.93
N SER A 48 -15.09 -10.14 -15.14
CA SER A 48 -15.55 -9.55 -16.40
C SER A 48 -14.82 -8.29 -16.89
N LEU A 49 -13.75 -7.84 -16.23
CA LEU A 49 -12.89 -6.81 -16.82
C LEU A 49 -12.02 -7.38 -17.96
N SER A 50 -11.90 -6.58 -19.02
CA SER A 50 -10.92 -6.73 -20.07
C SER A 50 -9.53 -6.31 -19.59
N GLY A 51 -8.49 -6.71 -20.34
CA GLY A 51 -7.12 -6.28 -20.05
C GLY A 51 -6.95 -4.76 -20.06
N THR A 52 -7.63 -4.07 -20.97
CA THR A 52 -7.59 -2.59 -21.05
C THR A 52 -8.20 -1.93 -19.82
N GLU A 53 -9.31 -2.46 -19.29
CA GLU A 53 -9.91 -1.91 -18.08
C GLU A 53 -9.05 -2.19 -16.83
N ILE A 54 -8.32 -3.31 -16.80
CA ILE A 54 -7.32 -3.58 -15.75
C ILE A 54 -6.18 -2.56 -15.82
N GLU A 55 -5.64 -2.30 -17.02
CA GLU A 55 -4.60 -1.30 -17.23
C GLU A 55 -5.07 0.10 -16.84
N GLU A 56 -6.32 0.46 -17.15
CA GLU A 56 -6.92 1.73 -16.73
C GLU A 56 -6.97 1.85 -15.20
N GLN A 57 -7.36 0.78 -14.50
CA GLN A 57 -7.32 0.77 -13.02
C GLN A 57 -5.91 0.93 -12.47
N MET A 58 -4.91 0.32 -13.11
CA MET A 58 -3.50 0.48 -12.72
C MET A 58 -3.04 1.93 -12.90
N CYS A 59 -3.40 2.57 -14.02
CA CYS A 59 -3.09 3.97 -14.30
C CYS A 59 -3.76 4.90 -13.27
N LEU A 60 -5.06 4.73 -13.04
CA LEU A 60 -5.81 5.52 -12.05
C LEU A 60 -5.21 5.37 -10.64
N PHE A 61 -4.83 4.15 -10.25
CA PHE A 61 -4.16 3.91 -8.98
C PHE A 61 -2.79 4.60 -8.90
N ALA A 62 -1.98 4.49 -9.96
CA ALA A 62 -0.66 5.12 -10.00
C ALA A 62 -0.73 6.65 -9.96
N GLU A 63 -1.72 7.25 -10.62
CA GLU A 63 -1.90 8.69 -10.71
C GLU A 63 -2.54 9.29 -9.46
N GLN A 64 -3.53 8.61 -8.86
CA GLN A 64 -4.37 9.20 -7.82
C GLN A 64 -4.07 8.68 -6.41
N VAL A 65 -3.64 7.41 -6.28
CA VAL A 65 -3.45 6.77 -4.96
C VAL A 65 -1.99 6.84 -4.51
N MET A 66 -1.05 6.47 -5.38
CA MET A 66 0.37 6.41 -5.03
C MET A 66 0.96 7.74 -4.52
N PRO A 67 0.62 8.92 -5.06
CA PRO A 67 1.16 10.18 -4.54
C PRO A 67 0.76 10.44 -3.08
N GLU A 68 -0.49 10.13 -2.73
CA GLU A 68 -1.00 10.31 -1.37
C GLU A 68 -0.35 9.34 -0.39
N LEU A 69 -0.17 8.07 -0.79
CA LEU A 69 0.55 7.09 0.03
C LEU A 69 2.00 7.48 0.27
N ARG A 70 2.71 7.96 -0.76
CA ARG A 70 4.10 8.45 -0.64
C ARG A 70 4.20 9.63 0.33
N ARG A 71 3.24 10.56 0.25
CA ARG A 71 3.18 11.71 1.18
C ARG A 71 2.94 11.25 2.61
N ALA A 72 2.03 10.30 2.81
CA ALA A 72 1.64 9.84 4.14
C ALA A 72 2.66 8.92 4.82
N CYS A 73 3.42 8.12 4.05
CA CYS A 73 4.35 7.14 4.61
C CYS A 73 5.82 7.59 4.65
N GLY A 74 6.14 8.74 4.03
CA GLY A 74 7.53 9.15 3.84
C GLY A 74 8.23 8.29 2.79
N GLY A 75 9.34 8.79 2.22
CA GLY A 75 10.06 8.11 1.13
C GLY A 75 9.53 8.49 -0.25
N SER A 76 9.86 9.71 -0.69
CA SER A 76 9.80 10.09 -2.09
C SER A 76 11.22 10.12 -2.65
N PRO A 77 11.47 9.73 -3.90
CA PRO A 77 12.76 9.96 -4.57
C PRO A 77 13.18 11.44 -4.56
N GLU A 78 12.22 12.35 -4.43
CA GLU A 78 12.43 13.79 -4.35
C GLU A 78 12.76 14.28 -2.93
N LEU A 79 12.55 13.44 -1.91
CA LEU A 79 12.93 13.78 -0.53
C LEU A 79 14.42 13.48 -0.31
N PRO A 80 15.09 14.23 0.59
CA PRO A 80 16.49 13.98 0.91
C PRO A 80 16.71 12.53 1.36
N VAL A 81 17.85 11.95 0.96
CA VAL A 81 18.27 10.63 1.43
C VAL A 81 18.23 10.62 2.96
N SER A 82 17.54 9.64 3.54
CA SER A 82 17.51 9.46 4.99
C SER A 82 18.94 9.34 5.53
N THR A 83 19.30 10.21 6.46
CA THR A 83 20.58 10.19 7.16
C THR A 83 20.56 9.26 8.38
N VAL A 84 19.45 8.55 8.60
CA VAL A 84 19.31 7.59 9.69
C VAL A 84 20.15 6.37 9.36
N GLU A 85 21.08 6.03 10.25
CA GLU A 85 21.91 4.84 10.12
C GLU A 85 21.05 3.60 10.43
N LEU A 86 20.58 2.92 9.37
CA LEU A 86 19.71 1.74 9.46
C LEU A 86 20.46 0.45 9.80
N VAL A 87 21.77 0.53 10.01
CA VAL A 87 22.58 -0.64 10.41
C VAL A 87 22.38 -0.86 11.91
N PRO A 88 21.95 -2.06 12.34
CA PRO A 88 21.87 -2.38 13.76
C PRO A 88 23.24 -2.17 14.42
N ARG A 89 23.30 -1.33 15.46
CA ARG A 89 24.54 -1.10 16.21
C ARG A 89 25.05 -2.43 16.75
N GLN A 90 26.20 -2.89 16.24
CA GLN A 90 26.83 -4.07 16.80
C GLN A 90 27.22 -3.78 18.25
N PRO A 91 26.92 -4.68 19.20
CA PRO A 91 27.34 -4.49 20.58
C PRO A 91 28.88 -4.47 20.62
N VAL A 92 29.43 -3.39 21.18
CA VAL A 92 30.86 -3.26 21.43
C VAL A 92 31.20 -4.21 22.57
N TYR A 93 31.81 -5.36 22.26
CA TYR A 93 32.42 -6.20 23.27
C TYR A 93 33.79 -5.62 23.62
N THR A 94 33.91 -5.01 24.80
CA THR A 94 35.20 -4.64 25.37
C THR A 94 35.82 -5.88 26.01
N SER A 95 36.97 -6.33 25.48
CA SER A 95 37.84 -7.35 26.09
C SER A 95 38.42 -6.92 27.43
#